data_AF-A0A6J6N9J0-F1
#
_entry.id   AF-A0A6J6N9J0-F1
#
_cell.length_a   1.000
_cell.length_b   1.000
_cell.length_c   1.000
_cell.angle_alpha   90.00
_cell.angle_beta   90.00
_cell.angle_gamma   90.00
#
_symmetry.space_group_name_H-M   'P 1'
#
loop_
_entity.id
_entity.type
_entity.pdbx_description
1 polymer ?
#
loop_
_entity_poly.entity_id
_entity_poly.type
_entity_poly.pdbx_seq_one_letter_code
_entity_poly.pdbx_strand_id
1 'polypeptide(L)'
;MTAALVFSILSPLENALSPLENALGWILDRFHDNVGLSWAWSIIATTIVVRILLVPLTVKQIHSMQAMQAHAPQMKEIQKKYKGDRQKLNEELMKFYKENNVNPAASCLPLVAQLPVFFSLYLVLNHFGRHIQAGADLSWLHIVPSITDKASAHWSGYVLLAIYASSQVLSSWFMSGQMEKAQRYVMMVVPLIFITVIANFPAGLVLYWVTTNLWTVGQGLVTRRLVPKTAAPAAPAKPSGKSRTPAGTVAPAVAQQKQPRPQAPGRRRVKRQGGGRRG
;
A
#
# COMPACT_ATOMS: atom_id res chain seq x y z
N MET A 1 8.23 -26.40 10.20
CA MET A 1 7.05 -26.50 9.32
C MET A 1 7.43 -27.47 8.21
N THR A 2 6.82 -28.65 8.13
CA THR A 2 7.26 -29.72 7.22
C THR A 2 6.94 -29.36 5.76
N ALA A 3 7.83 -29.74 4.84
CA ALA A 3 7.70 -29.46 3.40
C ALA A 3 6.36 -29.94 2.79
N ALA A 4 5.76 -30.99 3.36
CA ALA A 4 4.47 -31.52 2.93
C ALA A 4 3.30 -30.57 3.21
N LEU A 5 3.29 -29.83 4.33
CA LEU A 5 2.27 -28.83 4.62
C LEU A 5 2.39 -27.62 3.69
N VAL A 6 3.62 -27.23 3.36
CA VAL A 6 3.90 -26.17 2.39
C VAL A 6 3.41 -26.57 1.00
N PHE A 7 3.67 -27.82 0.57
CA PHE A 7 3.22 -28.35 -0.72
C PHE A 7 1.69 -28.45 -0.84
N SER A 8 0.98 -28.92 0.20
CA SER A 8 -0.49 -29.01 0.16
C SER A 8 -1.19 -27.64 0.16
N ILE A 9 -0.55 -26.60 0.71
CA ILE A 9 -1.10 -25.24 0.74
C ILE A 9 -0.77 -24.47 -0.55
N LEU A 10 0.41 -24.71 -1.13
CA LEU A 10 0.86 -24.01 -2.33
C LEU A 10 0.41 -24.66 -3.64
N SER A 11 0.16 -25.97 -3.67
CA SER A 11 -0.21 -26.66 -4.91
C SER A 11 -1.49 -26.15 -5.60
N PRO A 12 -2.57 -25.72 -4.89
CA PRO A 12 -3.71 -25.12 -5.57
C PRO A 12 -3.36 -23.76 -6.18
N LEU A 13 -2.46 -23.01 -5.55
CA LEU A 13 -1.98 -21.72 -6.04
C LEU A 13 -1.07 -21.91 -7.27
N GLU A 14 -0.17 -22.90 -7.24
CA GLU A 14 0.68 -23.26 -8.37
C GLU A 14 -0.15 -23.66 -9.59
N ASN A 15 -1.15 -24.52 -9.41
CA ASN A 15 -2.03 -24.93 -10.51
C ASN A 15 -2.80 -23.74 -11.10
N ALA A 16 -3.31 -22.84 -10.27
CA ALA A 16 -4.01 -21.63 -10.71
C ALA A 16 -3.08 -20.65 -11.46
N LEU A 17 -1.80 -20.59 -11.08
CA LEU A 17 -0.80 -19.70 -11.70
C LEU A 17 -0.08 -20.34 -12.88
N SER A 18 -0.20 -21.65 -13.09
CA SER A 18 0.52 -22.39 -14.15
C SER A 18 0.34 -21.82 -15.56
N PRO A 19 -0.84 -21.32 -16.01
CA PRO A 19 -0.94 -20.72 -17.34
C PRO A 19 -0.12 -19.43 -17.44
N LEU A 20 -0.06 -18.65 -16.36
CA LEU A 20 0.72 -17.42 -16.29
C LEU A 20 2.21 -17.71 -16.19
N GLU A 21 2.61 -18.72 -15.42
CA GLU A 21 4.00 -19.21 -15.35
C GLU A 21 4.49 -19.65 -16.74
N ASN A 22 3.71 -20.49 -17.43
CA ASN A 22 4.04 -20.97 -18.78
C ASN A 22 4.12 -19.82 -19.79
N ALA A 23 3.19 -18.87 -19.74
CA ALA A 23 3.23 -17.71 -20.63
C ALA A 23 4.45 -16.83 -20.37
N LEU A 24 4.80 -16.57 -19.11
CA LEU A 24 5.97 -15.77 -18.74
C LEU A 24 7.28 -16.46 -19.08
N GLY A 25 7.38 -17.77 -18.81
CA GLY A 25 8.52 -18.61 -19.22
C GLY A 25 8.70 -18.58 -20.73
N TRP A 26 7.62 -18.80 -21.49
CA TRP A 26 7.64 -18.72 -22.95
C TRP A 26 8.13 -17.36 -23.46
N ILE A 27 7.63 -16.23 -22.93
CA ILE A 27 8.10 -14.89 -23.35
C ILE A 27 9.59 -14.73 -23.03
N LEU A 28 10.03 -15.21 -21.87
CA LEU A 28 11.39 -15.08 -21.40
C LEU A 28 12.37 -15.90 -22.24
N ASP A 29 12.03 -17.14 -22.57
CA ASP A 29 12.79 -18.01 -23.48
C ASP A 29 12.86 -17.39 -24.88
N ARG A 30 11.76 -16.81 -25.38
CA ARG A 30 11.74 -16.10 -26.66
C ARG A 30 12.70 -14.91 -26.69
N PHE A 31 12.85 -14.18 -25.58
CA PHE A 31 13.84 -13.10 -25.50
C PHE A 31 15.28 -13.65 -25.44
N HIS A 32 15.51 -14.75 -24.73
CA HIS A 32 16.83 -15.36 -24.62
C HIS A 32 17.28 -16.00 -25.95
N ASP A 33 16.48 -16.93 -26.48
CA ASP A 33 16.86 -17.80 -27.59
C ASP A 33 16.79 -17.10 -28.95
N ASN A 34 15.80 -16.23 -29.17
CA ASN A 34 15.59 -15.60 -30.48
C ASN A 34 16.21 -14.23 -30.63
N VAL A 35 16.28 -13.45 -29.55
CA VAL A 35 16.90 -12.11 -29.57
C VAL A 35 18.36 -12.19 -29.12
N GLY A 36 18.78 -13.28 -28.46
CA GLY A 36 20.13 -13.45 -27.94
C GLY A 36 20.40 -12.60 -26.69
N LEU A 37 19.34 -12.17 -25.98
CA LEU A 37 19.50 -11.42 -24.73
C LEU A 37 20.04 -12.33 -23.65
N SER A 38 20.89 -11.81 -22.75
CA SER A 38 21.22 -12.56 -21.54
C SER A 38 19.98 -12.77 -20.68
N TRP A 39 19.96 -13.79 -19.82
CA TRP A 39 18.83 -14.07 -18.94
C TRP A 39 18.38 -12.86 -18.12
N ALA A 40 19.33 -12.03 -17.66
CA ALA A 40 19.04 -10.79 -16.95
C ALA A 40 18.26 -9.77 -17.80
N TRP A 41 18.66 -9.58 -19.05
CA TRP A 41 17.96 -8.70 -20.00
C TRP A 41 16.61 -9.27 -20.42
N SER A 42 16.49 -10.59 -20.56
CA SER A 42 15.21 -11.26 -20.81
C SER A 42 14.22 -11.01 -19.67
N ILE A 43 14.66 -11.06 -18.39
CA ILE A 43 13.80 -10.70 -17.24
C ILE A 43 13.33 -9.24 -17.36
N ILE A 44 14.23 -8.30 -17.65
CA ILE A 44 13.90 -6.88 -17.80
C ILE A 44 12.88 -6.69 -18.94
N ALA A 45 13.13 -7.30 -20.10
CA ALA A 45 12.28 -7.19 -21.28
C ALA A 45 10.89 -7.78 -21.03
N THR A 46 10.81 -9.00 -20.48
CA THR A 46 9.55 -9.64 -20.08
C THR A 46 8.78 -8.77 -19.10
N THR A 47 9.47 -8.18 -18.12
CA THR A 47 8.84 -7.25 -17.16
C THR A 47 8.22 -6.06 -17.86
N ILE A 48 8.94 -5.43 -18.79
CA ILE A 48 8.44 -4.27 -19.55
C ILE A 48 7.21 -4.66 -20.40
N VAL A 49 7.24 -5.81 -21.08
CA VAL A 49 6.09 -6.30 -21.87
C VAL A 49 4.86 -6.49 -21.00
N VAL A 50 4.99 -7.19 -19.87
CA VAL A 50 3.87 -7.39 -18.93
C VAL A 50 3.35 -6.04 -18.44
N ARG A 51 4.24 -5.11 -18.11
CA ARG A 51 3.86 -3.77 -17.66
C ARG A 51 3.09 -2.98 -18.72
N ILE A 52 3.49 -3.06 -19.99
CA ILE A 52 2.79 -2.44 -21.11
C ILE A 52 1.36 -3.01 -21.22
N LEU A 53 1.21 -4.34 -21.16
CA LEU A 53 -0.10 -5.00 -21.21
C LEU A 53 -1.01 -4.58 -20.04
N LEU A 54 -0.43 -4.28 -18.88
CA LEU A 54 -1.16 -3.84 -17.68
C LEU A 54 -1.42 -2.31 -17.63
N VAL A 55 -0.90 -1.51 -18.57
CA VAL A 55 -1.17 -0.06 -18.64
C VAL A 55 -2.66 0.30 -18.59
N PRO A 56 -3.56 -0.29 -19.41
CA PRO A 56 -4.99 0.08 -19.36
C PRO A 56 -5.62 -0.21 -17.99
N LEU A 57 -5.20 -1.29 -17.32
CA LEU A 57 -5.67 -1.63 -15.98
C LEU A 57 -5.15 -0.61 -14.95
N THR A 58 -3.87 -0.29 -14.99
CA THR A 58 -3.23 0.66 -14.05
C THR A 58 -3.78 2.09 -14.22
N VAL A 59 -4.10 2.52 -15.43
CA VAL A 59 -4.77 3.82 -15.66
C VAL A 59 -6.14 3.84 -14.97
N LYS A 60 -6.96 2.79 -15.13
CA LYS A 60 -8.26 2.68 -14.42
C LYS A 60 -8.08 2.70 -12.89
N GLN A 61 -7.05 2.05 -12.38
CA GLN A 61 -6.71 2.06 -10.95
C GLN A 61 -6.35 3.47 -10.46
N ILE A 62 -5.56 4.23 -11.23
CA ILE A 62 -5.19 5.61 -10.88
C ILE A 62 -6.41 6.52 -10.83
N HIS A 63 -7.33 6.41 -11.80
CA HIS A 63 -8.57 7.18 -11.79
C HIS A 63 -9.44 6.88 -10.56
N SER A 64 -9.58 5.60 -10.19
CA SER A 64 -10.29 5.19 -8.98
C SER A 64 -9.66 5.78 -7.71
N MET A 65 -8.33 5.74 -7.62
CA MET A 65 -7.59 6.31 -6.49
C MET A 65 -7.75 7.83 -6.40
N GLN A 66 -7.73 8.55 -7.52
CA GLN A 66 -7.97 9.99 -7.57
C GLN A 66 -9.39 10.37 -7.12
N ALA A 67 -10.40 9.60 -7.54
CA ALA A 67 -11.77 9.81 -7.09
C ALA A 67 -11.88 9.66 -5.56
N MET A 68 -11.26 8.62 -4.99
CA MET A 68 -11.24 8.44 -3.54
C MET A 68 -10.54 9.61 -2.81
N GLN A 69 -9.43 10.11 -3.36
CA GLN A 69 -8.70 11.24 -2.79
C GLN A 69 -9.53 12.53 -2.80
N ALA A 70 -10.33 12.77 -3.83
CA ALA A 70 -11.23 13.92 -3.90
C ALA A 70 -12.25 13.92 -2.75
N HIS A 71 -12.70 12.72 -2.35
CA HIS A 71 -13.65 12.53 -1.26
C HIS A 71 -13.01 12.34 0.14
N ALA A 72 -11.67 12.36 0.24
CA ALA A 72 -10.95 12.22 1.50
C ALA A 72 -11.43 13.14 2.65
N PRO A 73 -11.72 14.46 2.45
CA PRO A 73 -12.16 15.31 3.55
C PRO A 73 -13.55 14.93 4.08
N GLN A 74 -14.48 14.57 3.21
CA GLN A 74 -15.84 14.17 3.58
C GLN A 74 -15.80 12.84 4.36
N MET A 75 -14.98 11.89 3.92
CA MET A 75 -14.75 10.65 4.66
C MET A 75 -14.16 10.91 6.06
N LYS A 76 -13.26 11.89 6.21
CA LYS A 76 -12.73 12.30 7.53
C LYS A 76 -13.80 12.90 8.42
N GLU A 77 -14.75 13.65 7.87
CA GLU A 77 -15.87 14.21 8.63
C GLU A 77 -16.77 13.10 9.18
N ILE A 78 -17.08 12.09 8.35
CA ILE A 78 -17.82 10.89 8.79
C ILE A 78 -17.04 10.17 9.91
N GLN A 79 -15.73 9.97 9.75
CA GLN A 79 -14.87 9.39 10.77
C GLN A 79 -14.86 10.17 12.09
N LYS A 80 -14.87 11.50 12.03
CA LYS A 80 -14.95 12.36 13.22
C LYS A 80 -16.32 12.28 13.88
N LYS A 81 -17.40 12.31 13.09
CA LYS A 81 -18.78 12.28 13.59
C LYS A 81 -19.10 10.99 14.34
N TYR A 82 -18.60 9.85 13.84
CA TYR A 82 -18.89 8.52 14.38
C TYR A 82 -17.69 7.85 15.05
N LYS A 83 -16.69 8.62 15.52
CA LYS A 83 -15.45 8.09 16.14
C LYS A 83 -15.71 7.12 17.31
N GLY A 84 -16.84 7.27 18.01
CA GLY A 84 -17.23 6.42 19.14
C GLY A 84 -18.09 5.20 18.78
N ASP A 85 -18.55 5.07 17.53
CA ASP A 85 -19.44 4.00 17.10
C ASP A 85 -18.90 3.38 15.79
N ARG A 86 -18.10 2.31 15.94
CA ARG A 86 -17.43 1.67 14.80
C ARG A 86 -18.42 1.01 13.84
N GLN A 87 -19.55 0.50 14.32
CA GLN A 87 -20.56 -0.10 13.45
C GLN A 87 -21.18 0.97 12.57
N LYS A 88 -21.65 2.06 13.18
CA LYS A 88 -22.28 3.16 12.45
C LYS A 88 -21.29 3.89 11.54
N LEU A 89 -20.03 4.01 11.96
CA LEU A 89 -18.96 4.52 11.11
C LEU A 89 -18.78 3.69 9.83
N ASN A 90 -18.70 2.37 9.96
CA ASN A 90 -18.53 1.49 8.80
C ASN A 90 -19.74 1.55 7.86
N GLU A 91 -20.95 1.57 8.43
CA GLU A 91 -22.20 1.69 7.67
C GLU A 91 -22.25 3.00 6.87
N GLU A 92 -22.00 4.13 7.51
CA GLU A 92 -22.05 5.46 6.89
C GLU A 92 -20.93 5.65 5.86
N LEU A 93 -19.74 5.10 6.09
CA LEU A 93 -18.68 5.09 5.08
C LEU A 93 -19.06 4.25 3.86
N MET A 94 -19.65 3.06 4.05
CA MET A 94 -20.11 2.23 2.95
C MET A 94 -21.25 2.87 2.16
N LYS A 95 -22.18 3.54 2.86
CA LYS A 95 -23.24 4.33 2.24
C LYS A 95 -22.67 5.48 1.42
N PHE A 96 -21.72 6.22 2.00
CA PHE A 96 -21.01 7.30 1.32
C PHE A 96 -20.27 6.81 0.07
N TYR A 97 -19.59 5.66 0.11
CA TYR A 97 -18.95 5.06 -1.06
C TYR A 97 -19.95 4.76 -2.19
N LYS A 98 -21.12 4.21 -1.85
CA LYS A 98 -22.18 3.90 -2.81
C LYS A 98 -22.79 5.17 -3.42
N GLU A 99 -23.13 6.15 -2.59
CA GLU A 99 -23.74 7.42 -3.04
C GLU A 99 -22.81 8.23 -3.94
N ASN A 100 -21.51 8.20 -3.66
CA ASN A 100 -20.50 8.93 -4.44
C ASN A 100 -19.86 8.08 -5.56
N ASN A 101 -20.36 6.85 -5.79
CA ASN A 101 -19.82 5.90 -6.79
C ASN A 101 -18.30 5.67 -6.66
N VAL A 102 -17.76 5.70 -5.44
CA VAL A 102 -16.35 5.45 -5.15
C VAL A 102 -16.17 3.97 -4.81
N ASN A 103 -15.26 3.28 -5.49
CA ASN A 103 -14.97 1.87 -5.24
C ASN A 103 -13.69 1.69 -4.39
N PRO A 104 -13.79 1.36 -3.09
CA PRO A 104 -12.63 1.16 -2.23
C PRO A 104 -11.77 -0.04 -2.66
N ALA A 105 -12.38 -1.10 -3.20
CA ALA A 105 -11.67 -2.30 -3.64
C ALA A 105 -10.86 -2.07 -4.93
N ALA A 106 -11.33 -1.19 -5.81
CA ALA A 106 -10.57 -0.82 -7.01
C ALA A 106 -9.23 -0.13 -6.68
N SER A 107 -9.09 0.47 -5.50
CA SER A 107 -7.86 1.10 -5.04
C SER A 107 -6.80 0.11 -4.52
N CYS A 108 -7.20 -1.08 -4.07
CA CYS A 108 -6.27 -2.15 -3.70
C CYS A 108 -6.02 -3.16 -4.84
N LEU A 109 -6.73 -3.02 -5.96
CA LEU A 109 -6.53 -3.82 -7.17
C LEU A 109 -5.08 -3.87 -7.69
N PRO A 110 -4.25 -2.80 -7.61
CA PRO A 110 -2.85 -2.88 -8.03
C PRO A 110 -2.07 -3.93 -7.24
N LEU A 111 -2.33 -4.05 -5.94
CA LEU A 111 -1.68 -5.02 -5.08
C LEU A 111 -2.10 -6.45 -5.44
N VAL A 112 -3.41 -6.66 -5.67
CA VAL A 112 -3.95 -7.96 -6.04
C VAL A 112 -3.46 -8.42 -7.41
N ALA A 113 -3.39 -7.53 -8.40
CA ALA A 113 -2.88 -7.87 -9.74
C ALA A 113 -1.37 -8.13 -9.75
N GLN A 114 -0.63 -7.49 -8.84
CA GLN A 114 0.83 -7.63 -8.74
C GLN A 114 1.26 -8.95 -8.07
N LEU A 115 0.47 -9.46 -7.13
CA LEU A 115 0.77 -10.71 -6.41
C LEU A 115 0.94 -11.92 -7.36
N PRO A 116 0.02 -12.21 -8.30
CA PRO A 116 0.19 -13.28 -9.29
C PRO A 116 1.48 -13.15 -10.11
N VAL A 117 1.80 -11.96 -10.60
CA VAL A 117 3.01 -11.74 -11.42
C VAL A 117 4.28 -12.01 -10.61
N PHE A 118 4.29 -11.61 -9.34
CA PHE A 118 5.40 -11.92 -8.43
C PHE A 118 5.55 -13.43 -8.21
N PHE A 119 4.47 -14.13 -7.86
CA PHE A 119 4.53 -15.57 -7.61
C PHE A 119 4.91 -16.36 -8.86
N SER A 120 4.36 -16.01 -10.03
CA SER A 120 4.74 -16.65 -11.28
C SER A 120 6.21 -16.43 -11.62
N LEU A 121 6.75 -15.21 -11.47
CA LEU A 121 8.18 -14.99 -11.75
C LEU A 121 9.10 -15.66 -10.72
N TYR A 122 8.68 -15.71 -9.45
CA TYR A 122 9.39 -16.48 -8.42
C TYR A 122 9.42 -17.97 -8.75
N LEU A 123 8.28 -18.54 -9.17
CA LEU A 123 8.19 -19.95 -9.60
C LEU A 123 9.05 -20.19 -10.84
N VAL A 124 9.00 -19.32 -11.85
CA VAL A 124 9.89 -19.40 -13.02
C VAL A 124 11.35 -19.42 -12.56
N LEU A 125 11.80 -18.47 -11.73
CA LEU A 125 13.20 -18.44 -11.30
C LEU A 125 13.59 -19.63 -10.41
N ASN A 126 12.65 -20.20 -9.64
CA ASN A 126 12.89 -21.35 -8.77
C ASN A 126 12.84 -22.70 -9.51
N HIS A 127 11.95 -22.86 -10.50
CA HIS A 127 11.84 -24.04 -11.36
C HIS A 127 12.91 -24.03 -12.46
N PHE A 128 13.09 -22.91 -13.15
CA PHE A 128 14.08 -22.74 -14.21
C PHE A 128 15.51 -22.51 -13.68
N GLY A 129 15.69 -22.17 -12.40
CA GLY A 129 17.02 -22.09 -11.78
C GLY A 129 17.83 -23.39 -11.85
N ARG A 130 17.19 -24.53 -12.10
CA ARG A 130 17.86 -25.81 -12.40
C ARG A 130 18.37 -25.92 -13.85
N HIS A 131 17.85 -25.14 -14.79
CA HIS A 131 18.21 -25.15 -16.22
C HIS A 131 19.05 -23.94 -16.66
N ILE A 132 18.98 -22.81 -15.95
CA ILE A 132 19.68 -21.55 -16.28
C ILE A 132 21.17 -21.56 -15.85
N GLN A 133 21.71 -22.65 -15.29
CA GLN A 133 23.10 -22.68 -14.80
C GLN A 133 24.19 -22.37 -15.86
N ALA A 134 23.86 -22.44 -17.16
CA ALA A 134 24.73 -21.96 -18.23
C ALA A 134 24.30 -20.52 -18.66
N GLY A 135 25.06 -19.49 -18.26
CA GLY A 135 24.90 -18.11 -18.76
C GLY A 135 24.02 -17.17 -17.91
N ALA A 136 23.76 -17.52 -16.65
CA ALA A 136 22.96 -16.77 -15.66
C ALA A 136 23.64 -15.49 -15.12
N ASP A 137 24.59 -14.91 -15.83
CA ASP A 137 25.44 -13.85 -15.33
C ASP A 137 24.93 -12.45 -15.72
N LEU A 138 25.00 -11.50 -14.79
CA LEU A 138 24.92 -10.05 -15.06
C LEU A 138 26.29 -9.56 -15.57
N SER A 139 26.95 -10.31 -16.47
CA SER A 139 28.32 -10.04 -16.95
C SER A 139 28.49 -8.62 -17.47
N TRP A 140 27.47 -8.08 -18.13
CA TRP A 140 27.46 -6.70 -18.63
C TRP A 140 27.66 -5.63 -17.53
N LEU A 141 27.28 -5.92 -16.29
CA LEU A 141 27.47 -5.02 -15.14
C LEU A 141 28.69 -5.41 -14.31
N HIS A 142 29.30 -6.59 -14.50
CA HIS A 142 30.30 -7.20 -13.59
C HIS A 142 29.89 -7.23 -12.12
N ILE A 143 28.60 -7.02 -11.84
CA ILE A 143 28.07 -6.95 -10.49
C ILE A 143 27.68 -8.38 -10.12
N VAL A 144 26.55 -8.93 -10.55
CA VAL A 144 26.09 -10.22 -9.99
C VAL A 144 26.55 -11.44 -10.81
N PRO A 145 27.31 -12.38 -10.23
CA PRO A 145 27.81 -13.56 -10.95
C PRO A 145 26.72 -14.59 -11.30
N SER A 146 25.57 -14.56 -10.61
CA SER A 146 24.44 -15.44 -10.89
C SER A 146 23.10 -14.80 -10.49
N ILE A 147 22.14 -14.77 -11.40
CA ILE A 147 20.77 -14.28 -11.14
C ILE A 147 19.93 -15.28 -10.32
N THR A 148 20.34 -16.54 -10.23
CA THR A 148 19.61 -17.59 -9.49
C THR A 148 20.04 -17.65 -8.03
N ASP A 149 21.25 -17.21 -7.72
CA ASP A 149 21.76 -17.16 -6.35
C ASP A 149 21.08 -16.08 -5.53
N LYS A 150 21.11 -16.25 -4.20
CA LYS A 150 20.57 -15.26 -3.26
C LYS A 150 21.24 -13.92 -3.48
N ALA A 151 20.48 -12.83 -3.39
CA ALA A 151 21.03 -11.48 -3.49
C ALA A 151 22.08 -11.17 -2.41
N SER A 152 22.09 -11.87 -1.28
CA SER A 152 23.15 -11.73 -0.26
C SER A 152 24.36 -12.65 -0.47
N ALA A 153 24.39 -13.49 -1.51
CA ALA A 153 25.43 -14.51 -1.68
C ALA A 153 26.79 -13.92 -2.07
N HIS A 154 26.81 -12.74 -2.70
CA HIS A 154 28.02 -12.09 -3.19
C HIS A 154 27.97 -10.58 -2.94
N TRP A 155 29.13 -9.93 -2.84
CA TRP A 155 29.24 -8.49 -2.49
C TRP A 155 28.39 -7.60 -3.39
N SER A 156 28.31 -7.98 -4.66
CA SER A 156 27.62 -7.25 -5.71
C SER A 156 26.10 -7.34 -5.63
N GLY A 157 25.56 -8.38 -4.99
CA GLY A 157 24.14 -8.44 -4.72
C GLY A 157 23.72 -7.41 -3.66
N TYR A 158 24.61 -6.96 -2.77
CA TYR A 158 24.35 -5.80 -1.90
C TYR A 158 24.27 -4.49 -2.67
N VAL A 159 25.03 -4.34 -3.78
CA VAL A 159 24.88 -3.20 -4.70
C VAL A 159 23.48 -3.23 -5.33
N LEU A 160 23.03 -4.39 -5.79
CA LEU A 160 21.68 -4.57 -6.32
C LEU A 160 20.60 -4.27 -5.26
N LEU A 161 20.79 -4.67 -4.01
CA LEU A 161 19.88 -4.35 -2.90
C LEU A 161 19.85 -2.84 -2.59
N ALA A 162 20.97 -2.15 -2.67
CA ALA A 162 21.03 -0.70 -2.52
C ALA A 162 20.30 0.04 -3.66
N ILE A 163 20.46 -0.44 -4.89
CA ILE A 163 19.69 0.05 -6.06
C ILE A 163 18.20 -0.22 -5.86
N TYR A 164 17.84 -1.43 -5.41
CA TYR A 164 16.46 -1.76 -5.06
C TYR A 164 15.90 -0.79 -4.02
N ALA A 165 16.57 -0.61 -2.88
CA ALA A 165 16.12 0.30 -1.82
C ALA A 165 15.91 1.73 -2.34
N SER A 166 16.86 2.24 -3.13
CA SER A 166 16.79 3.57 -3.73
C SER A 166 15.62 3.69 -4.71
N SER A 167 15.47 2.71 -5.60
CA SER A 167 14.35 2.65 -6.56
C SER A 167 13.00 2.54 -5.84
N GLN A 168 12.94 1.81 -4.73
CA GLN A 168 11.73 1.59 -3.94
C GLN A 168 11.28 2.88 -3.26
N VAL A 169 12.21 3.61 -2.64
CA VAL A 169 11.91 4.92 -2.05
C VAL A 169 11.41 5.89 -3.12
N LEU A 170 12.09 5.93 -4.27
CA LEU A 170 11.71 6.82 -5.38
C LEU A 170 10.31 6.48 -5.92
N SER A 171 10.04 5.20 -6.18
CA SER A 171 8.73 4.70 -6.60
C SER A 171 7.63 5.04 -5.60
N SER A 172 7.85 4.73 -4.31
CA SER A 172 6.91 5.05 -3.23
C SER A 172 6.69 6.56 -3.09
N TRP A 173 7.72 7.39 -3.27
CA TRP A 173 7.59 8.85 -3.26
C TRP A 173 6.70 9.36 -4.39
N PHE A 174 6.83 8.79 -5.59
CA PHE A 174 5.99 9.15 -6.74
C PHE A 174 4.51 8.78 -6.53
N MET A 175 4.21 7.62 -5.96
CA MET A 175 2.81 7.22 -5.73
C MET A 175 2.18 7.90 -4.51
N SER A 176 2.97 8.16 -3.46
CA SER A 176 2.44 8.59 -2.16
C SER A 176 2.19 10.10 -2.00
N GLY A 177 2.46 10.91 -3.03
CA GLY A 177 2.37 12.37 -2.94
C GLY A 177 0.99 12.93 -2.53
N GLN A 178 -0.08 12.19 -2.79
CA GLN A 178 -1.46 12.58 -2.48
C GLN A 178 -2.04 11.87 -1.24
N MET A 179 -1.24 11.04 -0.57
CA MET A 179 -1.68 10.24 0.57
C MET A 179 -1.53 11.01 1.88
N GLU A 180 -2.31 10.62 2.89
CA GLU A 180 -2.13 11.15 4.24
C GLU A 180 -0.78 10.76 4.83
N LYS A 181 -0.25 11.60 5.73
CA LYS A 181 1.10 11.44 6.30
C LYS A 181 1.36 10.03 6.83
N ALA A 182 0.44 9.49 7.63
CA ALA A 182 0.59 8.14 8.21
C ALA A 182 0.67 7.06 7.13
N GLN A 183 -0.24 7.08 6.15
CA GLN A 183 -0.29 6.12 5.06
C GLN A 183 0.93 6.24 4.13
N ARG A 184 1.40 7.47 3.91
CA ARG A 184 2.63 7.77 3.16
C ARG A 184 3.86 7.16 3.84
N TYR A 185 4.02 7.33 5.14
CA TYR A 185 5.12 6.72 5.89
C TYR A 185 5.11 5.20 5.78
N VAL A 186 3.94 4.58 5.91
CA VAL A 186 3.79 3.12 5.74
C VAL A 186 4.28 2.69 4.34
N MET A 187 3.83 3.36 3.28
CA MET A 187 4.26 3.01 1.91
C MET A 187 5.74 3.25 1.61
N MET A 188 6.38 4.19 2.30
CA MET A 188 7.81 4.49 2.10
C MET A 188 8.70 3.57 2.93
N VAL A 189 8.33 3.26 4.18
CA VAL A 189 9.20 2.58 5.14
C VAL A 189 8.98 1.07 5.16
N VAL A 190 7.73 0.60 5.06
CA VAL A 190 7.43 -0.83 5.20
C VAL A 190 8.22 -1.68 4.20
N PRO A 191 8.25 -1.36 2.89
CA PRO A 191 9.04 -2.14 1.93
C PRO A 191 10.55 -2.22 2.28
N LEU A 192 11.10 -1.20 2.94
CA LEU A 192 12.52 -1.15 3.31
C LEU A 192 12.84 -2.07 4.50
N ILE A 193 11.90 -2.25 5.42
CA ILE A 193 12.05 -3.20 6.54
C ILE A 193 12.21 -4.62 6.00
N PHE A 194 11.56 -4.94 4.88
CA PHE A 194 11.65 -6.24 4.22
C PHE A 194 12.92 -6.44 3.39
N ILE A 195 13.86 -5.49 3.33
CA ILE A 195 15.13 -5.66 2.59
C ILE A 195 15.91 -6.87 3.09
N THR A 196 15.91 -7.13 4.40
CA THR A 196 16.58 -8.31 4.99
C THR A 196 15.96 -9.62 4.50
N VAL A 197 14.64 -9.63 4.31
CA VAL A 197 13.92 -10.76 3.72
C VAL A 197 14.23 -10.88 2.23
N ILE A 198 14.19 -9.77 1.50
CA ILE A 198 14.50 -9.68 0.05
C ILE A 198 15.93 -10.15 -0.25
N ALA A 199 16.88 -9.88 0.64
CA ALA A 199 18.27 -10.33 0.49
C ALA A 199 18.41 -11.86 0.39
N ASN A 200 17.42 -12.62 0.89
CA ASN A 200 17.40 -14.07 0.81
C ASN A 200 16.79 -14.63 -0.49
N PHE A 201 16.22 -13.77 -1.34
CA PHE A 201 15.63 -14.18 -2.63
C PHE A 201 16.66 -14.18 -3.76
N PRO A 202 16.39 -14.90 -4.87
CA PRO A 202 17.24 -14.87 -6.06
C PRO A 202 17.46 -13.45 -6.59
N ALA A 203 18.68 -13.14 -7.01
CA ALA A 203 19.03 -11.82 -7.51
C ALA A 203 18.21 -11.38 -8.74
N GLY A 204 17.79 -12.32 -9.60
CA GLY A 204 16.89 -12.07 -10.73
C GLY A 204 15.53 -11.54 -10.29
N LEU A 205 15.03 -11.96 -9.12
CA LEU A 205 13.78 -11.43 -8.55
C LEU A 205 13.96 -9.99 -8.05
N VAL A 206 15.13 -9.68 -7.49
CA VAL A 206 15.48 -8.30 -7.09
C VAL A 206 15.62 -7.40 -8.31
N LEU A 207 16.22 -7.90 -9.40
CA LEU A 207 16.30 -7.19 -10.68
C LEU A 207 14.91 -6.89 -11.26
N TYR A 208 14.00 -7.86 -11.20
CA TYR A 208 12.60 -7.65 -11.55
C TYR A 208 11.95 -6.52 -10.72
N TRP A 209 12.18 -6.49 -9.40
CA TRP A 209 11.65 -5.42 -8.54
C TRP A 209 12.21 -4.05 -8.89
N VAL A 210 13.53 -3.94 -9.12
CA VAL A 210 14.17 -2.70 -9.58
C VAL A 210 13.50 -2.22 -10.86
N THR A 211 13.35 -3.11 -11.86
CA THR A 211 12.74 -2.79 -13.14
C THR A 211 11.29 -2.33 -12.99
N THR A 212 10.52 -3.02 -12.16
CA THR A 212 9.15 -2.65 -11.77
C THR A 212 9.07 -1.27 -11.13
N ASN A 213 9.99 -0.95 -10.22
CA ASN A 213 10.02 0.34 -9.54
C ASN A 213 10.35 1.47 -10.51
N LEU A 214 11.34 1.27 -11.39
CA LEU A 214 11.69 2.22 -12.44
C LEU A 214 10.52 2.44 -13.41
N TRP A 215 9.84 1.36 -13.82
CA TRP A 215 8.62 1.47 -14.61
C TRP A 215 7.56 2.31 -13.88
N THR A 216 7.33 2.06 -12.60
CA THR A 216 6.33 2.78 -11.80
C THR A 216 6.63 4.28 -11.74
N VAL A 217 7.90 4.65 -11.58
CA VAL A 217 8.34 6.05 -11.64
C VAL A 217 8.10 6.64 -13.03
N GLY A 218 8.52 5.94 -14.09
CA GLY A 218 8.34 6.38 -15.47
C GLY A 218 6.86 6.55 -15.85
N GLN A 219 6.04 5.56 -15.53
CA GLN A 219 4.60 5.61 -15.70
C GLN A 219 3.99 6.76 -14.91
N GLY A 220 4.36 6.94 -13.64
CA GLY A 220 3.90 8.04 -12.80
C GLY A 220 4.25 9.43 -13.38
N LEU A 221 5.44 9.57 -13.97
CA LEU A 221 5.86 10.80 -14.66
C LEU A 221 4.98 11.07 -15.89
N VAL A 222 4.69 10.05 -16.70
CA VAL A 222 3.82 10.15 -17.88
C VAL A 222 2.38 10.46 -17.46
N THR A 223 1.82 9.69 -16.52
CA THR A 223 0.43 9.86 -16.08
C THR A 223 0.21 11.23 -15.43
N ARG A 224 1.16 11.77 -14.66
CA ARG A 224 1.05 13.13 -14.11
C ARG A 224 0.99 14.23 -15.17
N ARG A 225 1.52 13.98 -16.37
CA ARG A 225 1.43 14.90 -17.51
C ARG A 225 0.12 14.76 -18.27
N LEU A 226 -0.43 13.54 -18.34
CA LEU A 226 -1.60 13.22 -19.15
C LEU A 226 -2.93 13.27 -18.40
N VAL A 227 -2.94 12.98 -17.09
CA VAL A 227 -4.16 12.93 -16.28
C VAL A 227 -4.26 14.21 -15.44
N PRO A 228 -5.33 15.01 -15.60
CA PRO A 228 -5.55 16.21 -14.82
C PRO A 228 -5.51 15.91 -13.31
N LYS A 229 -4.82 16.75 -12.54
CA LYS A 229 -4.90 16.66 -11.08
C LYS A 229 -6.31 17.09 -10.67
N THR A 230 -7.10 16.17 -10.12
CA THR A 230 -8.28 16.57 -9.35
C THR A 230 -7.80 17.50 -8.24
N ALA A 231 -8.40 18.69 -8.13
CA ALA A 231 -7.96 19.71 -7.19
C ALA A 231 -7.89 19.12 -5.77
N ALA A 232 -6.73 19.27 -5.12
CA ALA A 232 -6.58 18.85 -3.74
C ALA A 232 -7.62 19.60 -2.88
N PRO A 233 -8.36 18.91 -1.99
CA PRO A 233 -9.34 19.58 -1.17
C PRO A 233 -8.66 20.65 -0.32
N ALA A 234 -9.23 21.86 -0.34
CA ALA A 234 -8.73 23.00 0.41
C ALA A 234 -8.45 22.59 1.85
N ALA A 235 -7.23 22.86 2.33
CA ALA A 235 -6.89 22.60 3.72
C ALA A 235 -7.94 23.28 4.62
N PRO A 236 -8.43 22.61 5.67
CA PRO A 236 -9.39 23.22 6.58
C PRO A 236 -8.80 24.53 7.09
N ALA A 237 -9.53 25.63 6.90
CA ALA A 237 -9.11 26.96 7.32
C ALA A 237 -8.73 26.90 8.80
N LYS A 238 -7.46 27.21 9.11
CA LYS A 238 -7.02 27.35 10.50
C LYS A 238 -7.90 28.44 11.12
N PRO A 239 -8.53 28.21 12.30
CA PRO A 239 -9.25 29.28 12.97
C PRO A 239 -8.24 30.39 13.26
N SER A 240 -8.44 31.58 12.69
CA SER A 240 -7.58 32.73 12.91
C SER A 240 -7.75 33.18 14.35
N GLY A 241 -6.87 32.73 15.23
CA GLY A 241 -6.71 33.30 16.55
C GLY A 241 -6.20 34.72 16.41
N LYS A 242 -7.10 35.70 16.50
CA LYS A 242 -6.80 37.12 16.82
C LYS A 242 -8.11 37.88 17.08
N SER A 243 -8.61 37.77 18.30
CA SER A 243 -9.30 38.88 18.95
C SER A 243 -8.46 39.26 20.15
N ARG A 244 -7.55 40.23 19.95
CA ARG A 244 -6.87 40.92 21.06
C ARG A 244 -7.90 41.84 21.70
N THR A 245 -8.34 41.52 22.91
CA THR A 245 -9.01 42.48 23.78
C THR A 245 -7.96 43.51 24.23
N PRO A 246 -8.19 44.83 24.12
CA PRO A 246 -7.39 45.82 24.84
C PRO A 246 -7.85 45.89 26.29
N ALA A 247 -6.89 45.97 27.22
CA ALA A 247 -7.15 46.15 28.65
C ALA A 247 -7.21 47.64 29.04
N GLY A 248 -8.13 47.97 29.96
CA GLY A 248 -8.31 49.28 30.63
C GLY A 248 -9.47 50.09 30.02
N THR A 249 -10.47 50.61 30.74
CA THR A 249 -10.51 51.13 32.13
C THR A 249 -11.98 51.35 32.57
N VAL A 250 -12.24 51.23 33.88
CA VAL A 250 -13.39 51.66 34.73
C VAL A 250 -14.76 50.92 34.64
N ALA A 251 -15.21 50.43 35.80
CA ALA A 251 -16.59 50.03 36.12
C ALA A 251 -17.48 51.28 36.42
N PRO A 252 -18.83 51.19 36.49
CA PRO A 252 -19.50 50.56 37.64
C PRO A 252 -20.81 49.77 37.35
N ALA A 253 -21.10 48.85 38.27
CA ALA A 253 -22.38 48.29 38.76
C ALA A 253 -23.65 48.24 37.87
N VAL A 254 -24.33 47.08 37.83
CA VAL A 254 -25.63 46.80 38.48
C VAL A 254 -26.21 45.43 38.04
N ALA A 255 -26.82 44.74 39.01
CA ALA A 255 -27.82 43.65 38.92
C ALA A 255 -27.38 42.21 38.57
N GLN A 256 -27.21 41.42 39.63
CA GLN A 256 -27.39 39.97 39.64
C GLN A 256 -28.81 39.59 39.23
N GLN A 257 -28.95 38.64 38.30
CA GLN A 257 -30.17 37.85 38.14
C GLN A 257 -29.84 36.36 38.26
N LYS A 258 -30.36 35.75 39.33
CA LYS A 258 -30.26 34.32 39.67
C LYS A 258 -30.87 33.46 38.54
N GLN A 259 -30.13 32.45 38.07
CA GLN A 259 -30.70 31.28 37.41
C GLN A 259 -30.58 30.04 38.32
N PRO A 260 -31.62 29.22 38.49
CA PRO A 260 -31.59 28.06 39.40
C PRO A 260 -30.84 26.87 38.80
N ARG A 261 -30.10 26.14 39.65
CA ARG A 261 -29.47 24.86 39.31
C ARG A 261 -30.53 23.77 39.02
N PRO A 262 -30.32 22.90 38.02
CA PRO A 262 -31.09 21.67 37.88
C PRO A 262 -30.75 20.66 39.00
N GLN A 263 -31.78 20.07 39.61
CA GLN A 263 -31.67 19.05 40.64
C GLN A 263 -31.26 17.69 40.04
N ALA A 264 -30.41 16.94 40.74
CA ALA A 264 -30.00 15.59 40.39
C ALA A 264 -31.08 14.55 40.77
N PRO A 265 -31.24 13.43 40.03
CA PRO A 265 -32.27 12.43 40.32
C PRO A 265 -31.95 11.63 41.60
N GLY A 266 -32.94 11.51 42.47
CA GLY A 266 -32.86 10.85 43.78
C GLY A 266 -32.60 9.35 43.72
N ARG A 267 -31.70 8.88 44.59
CA ARG A 267 -31.50 7.46 44.89
C ARG A 267 -32.70 6.91 45.66
N ARG A 268 -33.36 5.90 45.10
CA ARG A 268 -34.44 5.11 45.75
C ARG A 268 -33.87 4.35 46.95
N ARG A 269 -34.39 4.65 48.14
CA ARG A 269 -34.02 4.02 49.43
C ARG A 269 -34.81 2.72 49.59
N VAL A 270 -34.13 1.58 49.58
CA VAL A 270 -34.74 0.26 49.88
C VAL A 270 -34.95 0.16 51.39
N LYS A 271 -36.21 -0.02 51.81
CA LYS A 271 -36.65 -0.13 53.21
C LYS A 271 -36.52 -1.60 53.64
N ARG A 272 -35.51 -1.93 54.45
CA ARG A 272 -35.43 -3.20 55.18
C ARG A 272 -36.38 -3.14 56.37
N GLN A 273 -37.43 -3.97 56.36
CA GLN A 273 -38.35 -4.15 57.47
C GLN A 273 -37.78 -5.25 58.38
N GLY A 274 -37.47 -4.90 59.64
CA GLY A 274 -37.13 -5.86 60.68
C GLY A 274 -38.41 -6.31 61.39
N GLY A 275 -38.65 -7.62 61.42
CA GLY A 275 -39.60 -8.27 62.32
C GLY A 275 -38.83 -9.10 63.34
N GLY A 276 -39.06 -8.84 64.62
CA GLY A 276 -38.33 -9.47 65.72
C GLY A 276 -38.94 -10.78 66.24
N ARG A 277 -38.04 -11.64 66.70
CA ARG A 277 -37.98 -12.27 68.04
C ARG A 277 -39.16 -13.15 68.50
N ARG A 278 -38.88 -14.45 68.70
CA ARG A 278 -39.07 -15.25 69.95
C ARG A 278 -39.07 -16.76 69.64
N GLY A 279 -38.48 -17.55 70.53
CA GLY A 279 -38.53 -19.02 70.55
C GLY A 279 -37.15 -19.63 70.58
#